data_AF-A0A956CW16-F1
#
_entry.id   AF-A0A956CW16-F1
#
_cell.length_a   1.000
_cell.length_b   1.000
_cell.length_c   1.000
_cell.angle_alpha   90.00
_cell.angle_beta   90.00
_cell.angle_gamma   90.00
#
_symmetry.space_group_name_H-M   'P 1'
#
loop_
_entity.id
_entity.type
_entity.pdbx_description
1 polymer ?
#
loop_
_entity_poly.entity_id
_entity_poly.type
_entity_poly.pdbx_seq_one_letter_code
_entity_poly.pdbx_strand_id
1 'polypeptide(L)'
;MLRRLPILGLLLLAACDPPPASTGGLPDAGESGVFIALTRDFEGFTDWTSFAIDDAAAPAAHPPGPSHVYINALPPEGARRFPVGTIIVKTIESGPPEEWAIHAMVKRGGDYGVSGGIVGWELFELRFDEDQRPIVLWRGIGPPSGMGYAAPVDGGTVELVCSDCHNAAWMNDGVLNEHTRLRY
;
A
#
# COMPACT_ATOMS: atom_id res chain seq x y z
N MET A 1 83.95 -30.25 3.54
CA MET A 1 82.66 -30.37 2.81
C MET A 1 81.54 -29.91 3.75
N LEU A 2 81.06 -28.67 3.59
CA LEU A 2 79.92 -28.13 4.35
C LEU A 2 78.78 -27.83 3.37
N ARG A 3 77.66 -28.53 3.51
CA ARG A 3 76.42 -28.33 2.73
C ARG A 3 75.65 -27.14 3.31
N ARG A 4 75.29 -26.17 2.46
CA ARG A 4 74.34 -25.09 2.78
C ARG A 4 72.90 -25.58 2.56
N LEU A 5 72.03 -25.42 3.55
CA LEU A 5 70.57 -25.56 3.41
C LEU A 5 69.95 -24.20 3.04
N PRO A 6 68.94 -24.12 2.14
CA PRO A 6 68.16 -22.90 1.94
C PRO A 6 67.02 -22.81 2.96
N ILE A 7 66.83 -21.62 3.52
CA ILE A 7 65.68 -21.25 4.34
C ILE A 7 64.52 -20.93 3.39
N LEU A 8 63.46 -21.74 3.42
CA LEU A 8 62.22 -21.51 2.71
C LEU A 8 61.35 -20.58 3.56
N GLY A 9 61.21 -19.32 3.13
CA GLY A 9 60.33 -18.34 3.77
C GLY A 9 58.87 -18.68 3.51
N LEU A 10 58.13 -18.95 4.58
CA LEU A 10 56.68 -19.12 4.57
C LEU A 10 56.02 -17.74 4.62
N LEU A 11 55.46 -17.28 3.49
CA LEU A 11 54.57 -16.11 3.46
C LEU A 11 53.25 -16.47 4.16
N LEU A 12 52.97 -15.86 5.32
CA LEU A 12 51.63 -15.81 5.90
C LEU A 12 50.80 -14.80 5.10
N LEU A 13 49.87 -15.29 4.29
CA LEU A 13 48.76 -14.48 3.76
C LEU A 13 47.77 -14.27 4.90
N ALA A 14 47.76 -13.08 5.48
CA ALA A 14 46.67 -12.63 6.34
C ALA A 14 45.41 -12.48 5.46
N ALA A 15 44.53 -13.48 5.52
CA ALA A 15 43.19 -13.35 4.98
C ALA A 15 42.42 -12.36 5.86
N CYS A 16 41.99 -11.24 5.28
CA CYS A 16 41.02 -10.35 5.92
C CYS A 16 39.71 -11.12 6.04
N ASP A 17 39.34 -11.51 7.26
CA ASP A 17 37.97 -11.93 7.55
C ASP A 17 37.02 -10.76 7.24
N PRO A 18 36.02 -10.93 6.37
CA PRO A 18 34.95 -9.95 6.25
C PRO A 18 34.17 -9.92 7.58
N PRO A 19 33.76 -8.74 8.07
CA PRO A 19 32.91 -8.67 9.26
C PRO A 19 31.61 -9.46 9.00
N PRO A 20 31.03 -10.09 10.04
CA PRO A 20 29.76 -10.79 9.89
C PRO A 20 28.73 -9.81 9.33
N ALA A 21 28.06 -10.22 8.25
CA ALA A 21 26.95 -9.47 7.68
C ALA A 21 25.90 -9.27 8.78
N SER A 22 25.75 -8.02 9.24
CA SER A 22 24.66 -7.62 10.12
C SER A 22 23.35 -7.81 9.36
N THR A 23 22.74 -8.97 9.53
CA THR A 23 21.40 -9.32 9.03
C THR A 23 20.35 -9.09 10.10
N GLY A 24 20.56 -8.07 10.93
CA GLY A 24 19.59 -7.60 11.92
C GLY A 24 18.82 -6.39 11.43
N GLY A 25 18.16 -6.48 10.28
CA GLY A 25 17.07 -5.55 9.98
C GLY A 25 15.94 -5.85 10.97
N LEU A 26 15.46 -4.84 11.69
CA LEU A 26 14.19 -4.97 12.42
C LEU A 26 13.14 -5.48 11.39
N PRO A 27 12.29 -6.46 11.75
CA PRO A 27 11.23 -6.86 10.85
C PRO A 27 10.43 -5.62 10.48
N ASP A 28 10.29 -5.34 9.19
CA ASP A 28 9.41 -4.27 8.73
C ASP A 28 8.02 -4.53 9.34
N ALA A 29 7.37 -3.49 9.83
CA ALA A 29 6.10 -3.57 10.56
C ALA A 29 4.95 -4.28 9.80
N GLY A 30 5.17 -4.66 8.54
CA GLY A 30 4.23 -5.36 7.67
C GLY A 30 4.31 -6.89 7.66
N GLU A 31 5.14 -7.56 8.48
CA GLU A 31 5.48 -8.98 8.24
C GLU A 31 4.95 -10.05 9.22
N SER A 32 3.97 -9.78 10.09
CA SER A 32 3.33 -10.89 10.85
C SER A 32 1.82 -10.94 10.68
N GLY A 33 1.37 -11.85 9.81
CA GLY A 33 -0.01 -12.33 9.77
C GLY A 33 -0.82 -11.93 8.53
N VAL A 34 -2.08 -12.37 8.52
CA VAL A 34 -3.09 -12.01 7.53
C VAL A 34 -4.24 -11.31 8.25
N PHE A 35 -4.71 -10.20 7.69
CA PHE A 35 -5.90 -9.50 8.17
C PHE A 35 -7.01 -9.53 7.12
N ILE A 36 -8.16 -10.10 7.49
CA ILE A 36 -9.36 -10.15 6.64
C ILE A 36 -10.33 -9.09 7.15
N ALA A 37 -10.36 -7.93 6.49
CA ALA A 37 -11.35 -6.92 6.81
C ALA A 37 -12.77 -7.43 6.58
N LEU A 38 -13.70 -7.03 7.44
CA LEU A 38 -15.13 -7.21 7.37
C LEU A 38 -15.80 -5.83 7.38
N THR A 39 -17.09 -5.76 7.04
CA THR A 39 -17.85 -4.50 7.03
C THR A 39 -17.69 -3.68 8.31
N ARG A 40 -17.74 -4.34 9.46
CA ARG A 40 -17.57 -3.70 10.78
C ARG A 40 -16.25 -2.96 10.96
N ASP A 41 -15.20 -3.35 10.25
CA ASP A 41 -13.87 -2.75 10.39
C ASP A 41 -13.81 -1.36 9.72
N PHE A 42 -14.83 -1.01 8.92
CA PHE A 42 -15.01 0.32 8.34
C PHE A 42 -15.96 1.21 9.17
N GLU A 43 -16.66 0.68 10.17
CA GLU A 43 -17.60 1.47 10.97
C GLU A 43 -16.90 2.66 11.65
N GLY A 44 -17.48 3.85 11.49
CA GLY A 44 -16.93 5.08 12.07
C GLY A 44 -15.66 5.60 11.38
N PHE A 45 -15.35 5.17 10.15
CA PHE A 45 -14.13 5.64 9.46
C PHE A 45 -14.07 7.17 9.30
N THR A 46 -15.21 7.85 9.27
CA THR A 46 -15.31 9.30 9.17
C THR A 46 -14.73 10.03 10.39
N ASP A 47 -14.55 9.33 11.51
CA ASP A 47 -13.96 9.86 12.74
C ASP A 47 -12.46 9.55 12.87
N TRP A 48 -11.88 8.81 11.90
CA TRP A 48 -10.46 8.48 11.91
C TRP A 48 -9.58 9.69 11.58
N THR A 49 -8.26 9.50 11.63
CA THR A 49 -7.32 10.53 11.14
C THR A 49 -7.59 10.78 9.66
N SER A 50 -7.89 12.04 9.30
CA SER A 50 -8.31 12.43 7.95
C SER A 50 -7.43 13.51 7.33
N PHE A 51 -7.27 13.47 6.02
CA PHE A 51 -6.58 14.47 5.21
C PHE A 51 -7.47 14.88 4.03
N ALA A 52 -7.67 16.18 3.84
CA ALA A 52 -8.27 16.68 2.61
C ALA A 52 -7.28 16.49 1.45
N ILE A 53 -7.78 16.06 0.30
CA ILE A 53 -6.99 15.87 -0.90
C ILE A 53 -7.41 16.90 -1.94
N ASP A 54 -6.44 17.59 -2.52
CA ASP A 54 -6.69 18.45 -3.67
C ASP A 54 -6.93 17.58 -4.91
N ASP A 55 -8.15 17.65 -5.47
CA ASP A 55 -8.62 16.84 -6.60
C ASP A 55 -7.74 16.96 -7.85
N ALA A 56 -6.91 18.00 -7.95
CA ALA A 56 -5.94 18.16 -9.04
C ALA A 56 -4.96 16.98 -9.18
N ALA A 57 -4.79 16.16 -8.14
CA ALA A 57 -3.94 14.97 -8.14
C ALA A 57 -4.68 13.67 -8.47
N ALA A 58 -6.02 13.67 -8.51
CA ALA A 58 -6.80 12.49 -8.87
C ALA A 58 -6.77 12.29 -10.40
N PRO A 59 -6.54 11.06 -10.91
CA PRO A 59 -6.64 10.82 -12.35
C PRO A 59 -8.03 11.23 -12.83
N ALA A 60 -8.10 11.72 -14.09
CA ALA A 60 -9.28 12.32 -14.73
C ALA A 60 -10.56 11.44 -14.79
N ALA A 61 -10.51 10.24 -14.20
CA ALA A 61 -11.56 9.24 -14.17
C ALA A 61 -12.39 9.23 -12.86
N HIS A 62 -12.05 10.08 -11.87
CA HIS A 62 -12.85 10.24 -10.65
C HIS A 62 -13.96 11.31 -10.82
N PRO A 63 -15.14 11.13 -10.19
CA PRO A 63 -16.14 12.20 -10.09
C PRO A 63 -15.55 13.46 -9.41
N PRO A 64 -16.00 14.67 -9.78
CA PRO A 64 -15.59 15.89 -9.10
C PRO A 64 -16.26 16.01 -7.72
N GLY A 65 -15.53 16.53 -6.72
CA GLY A 65 -16.09 16.86 -5.41
C GLY A 65 -15.05 16.78 -4.29
N PRO A 66 -15.26 17.42 -3.13
CA PRO A 66 -14.30 17.41 -2.03
C PRO A 66 -13.85 15.98 -1.70
N SER A 67 -12.55 15.73 -1.79
CA SER A 67 -11.98 14.41 -1.50
C SER A 67 -11.32 14.39 -0.13
N HIS A 68 -11.56 13.34 0.65
CA HIS A 68 -10.83 13.05 1.88
C HIS A 68 -10.20 11.67 1.85
N VAL A 69 -9.11 11.51 2.58
CA VAL A 69 -8.50 10.22 2.91
C VAL A 69 -8.47 10.03 4.42
N TYR A 70 -9.04 8.93 4.89
CA TYR A 70 -9.10 8.51 6.28
C TYR A 70 -8.19 7.30 6.51
N ILE A 71 -7.51 7.24 7.65
CA ILE A 71 -6.63 6.12 8.02
C ILE A 71 -6.83 5.72 9.48
N ASN A 72 -7.01 4.42 9.73
CA ASN A 72 -7.26 3.90 11.08
C ASN A 72 -6.05 4.04 12.01
N ALA A 73 -4.83 3.92 11.47
CA ALA A 73 -3.58 4.13 12.19
C ALA A 73 -2.47 4.54 11.22
N LEU A 74 -1.74 5.60 11.57
CA LEU A 74 -0.53 6.00 10.85
C LEU A 74 0.57 4.93 11.03
N PRO A 75 1.40 4.69 10.00
CA PRO A 75 2.54 3.79 10.15
C PRO A 75 3.52 4.36 11.20
N PRO A 76 4.18 3.50 12.00
CA PRO A 76 5.18 3.96 12.95
C PRO A 76 6.36 4.63 12.23
N GLU A 77 7.06 5.53 12.93
CA GLU A 77 8.26 6.18 12.38
C GLU A 77 9.31 5.15 11.96
N GLY A 78 9.94 5.36 10.80
CA GLY A 78 10.91 4.43 10.22
C GLY A 78 10.31 3.23 9.49
N ALA A 79 8.98 3.09 9.46
CA ALA A 79 8.33 2.01 8.71
C ALA A 79 8.59 2.13 7.20
N ARG A 80 8.94 1.00 6.57
CA ARG A 80 9.15 0.89 5.12
C ARG A 80 7.97 0.27 4.39
N ARG A 81 6.98 -0.20 5.15
CA ARG A 81 5.70 -0.80 4.73
C ARG A 81 4.61 -0.41 5.71
N PHE A 82 3.36 -0.34 5.25
CA PHE A 82 2.24 -0.19 6.17
C PHE A 82 2.03 -1.49 6.96
N PRO A 83 1.71 -1.41 8.26
CA PRO A 83 1.37 -2.59 9.06
C PRO A 83 0.17 -3.37 8.51
N VAL A 84 0.19 -4.70 8.67
CA VAL A 84 -1.00 -5.52 8.40
C VAL A 84 -2.15 -5.03 9.28
N GLY A 85 -3.34 -4.84 8.70
CA GLY A 85 -4.50 -4.25 9.35
C GLY A 85 -4.62 -2.73 9.18
N THR A 86 -3.69 -2.05 8.50
CA THR A 86 -3.93 -0.68 8.05
C THR A 86 -5.13 -0.64 7.11
N ILE A 87 -6.05 0.29 7.37
CA ILE A 87 -7.22 0.56 6.54
C ILE A 87 -7.14 2.03 6.12
N ILE A 88 -7.26 2.26 4.82
CA ILE A 88 -7.31 3.60 4.23
C ILE A 88 -8.61 3.69 3.45
N VAL A 89 -9.42 4.72 3.72
CA VAL A 89 -10.67 5.02 3.01
C VAL A 89 -10.52 6.35 2.29
N LYS A 90 -10.85 6.41 1.01
CA LYS A 90 -10.97 7.65 0.24
C LYS A 90 -12.46 7.91 -0.03
N THR A 91 -12.91 9.13 0.25
CA THR A 91 -14.23 9.63 -0.14
C THR A 91 -14.09 10.67 -1.24
N ILE A 92 -15.13 10.77 -2.07
CA ILE A 92 -15.43 11.95 -2.90
C ILE A 92 -16.85 12.38 -2.51
N GLU A 93 -16.96 13.52 -1.85
CA GLU A 93 -18.13 13.94 -1.07
C GLU A 93 -19.02 14.87 -1.89
N SER A 94 -19.55 14.35 -2.99
CA SER A 94 -20.53 15.06 -3.82
C SER A 94 -21.94 14.68 -3.38
N GLY A 95 -22.70 15.64 -2.86
CA GLY A 95 -24.08 15.41 -2.40
C GLY A 95 -24.19 14.79 -1.00
N PRO A 96 -25.34 14.18 -0.67
CA PRO A 96 -25.55 13.53 0.62
C PRO A 96 -24.70 12.24 0.75
N PRO A 97 -24.41 11.76 1.96
CA PRO A 97 -23.45 10.65 2.19
C PRO A 97 -23.70 9.37 1.39
N GLU A 98 -24.96 9.01 1.16
CA GLU A 98 -25.38 7.85 0.36
C GLU A 98 -24.99 7.94 -1.13
N GLU A 99 -24.69 9.15 -1.62
CA GLU A 99 -24.24 9.43 -3.00
C GLU A 99 -22.71 9.54 -3.12
N TRP A 100 -21.97 9.52 -2.00
CA TRP A 100 -20.52 9.62 -2.03
C TRP A 100 -19.89 8.43 -2.73
N ALA A 101 -18.82 8.68 -3.49
CA ALA A 101 -17.97 7.61 -3.97
C ALA A 101 -16.97 7.25 -2.86
N ILE A 102 -17.02 6.00 -2.38
CA ILE A 102 -16.20 5.56 -1.25
C ILE A 102 -15.39 4.33 -1.66
N HIS A 103 -14.06 4.49 -1.67
CA HIS A 103 -13.13 3.42 -1.98
C HIS A 103 -12.24 3.16 -0.78
N ALA A 104 -11.90 1.92 -0.52
CA ALA A 104 -10.97 1.59 0.55
C ALA A 104 -9.90 0.61 0.11
N MET A 105 -8.78 0.65 0.81
CA MET A 105 -7.72 -0.34 0.69
C MET A 105 -7.29 -0.81 2.08
N VAL A 106 -7.07 -2.12 2.21
CA VAL A 106 -6.71 -2.76 3.48
C VAL A 106 -5.41 -3.53 3.29
N LYS A 107 -4.44 -3.31 4.19
CA LYS A 107 -3.21 -4.08 4.24
C LYS A 107 -3.52 -5.46 4.80
N ARG A 108 -3.87 -6.38 3.91
CA ARG A 108 -4.18 -7.78 4.21
C ARG A 108 -2.95 -8.59 4.61
N GLY A 109 -1.79 -8.28 4.04
CA GLY A 109 -0.56 -9.05 4.23
C GLY A 109 -0.53 -10.37 3.43
N GLY A 110 0.49 -11.18 3.68
CA GLY A 110 0.77 -12.42 2.92
C GLY A 110 0.98 -12.16 1.43
N ASP A 111 0.72 -13.19 0.61
CA ASP A 111 0.90 -13.15 -0.86
C ASP A 111 -0.31 -12.57 -1.60
N TYR A 112 -1.23 -11.90 -0.91
CA TYR A 112 -2.42 -11.35 -1.56
C TYR A 112 -2.03 -10.33 -2.64
N GLY A 113 -2.67 -10.38 -3.80
CA GLY A 113 -2.39 -9.46 -4.91
C GLY A 113 -1.13 -9.78 -5.71
N VAL A 114 -0.34 -10.82 -5.39
CA VAL A 114 0.88 -11.16 -6.15
C VAL A 114 0.62 -11.47 -7.64
N SER A 115 -0.60 -11.89 -7.99
CA SER A 115 -1.00 -12.29 -9.34
C SER A 115 -1.64 -11.17 -10.18
N GLY A 116 -1.34 -9.89 -9.89
CA GLY A 116 -1.86 -8.75 -10.67
C GLY A 116 -2.57 -7.65 -9.89
N GLY A 117 -2.49 -7.68 -8.55
CA GLY A 117 -2.92 -6.59 -7.69
C GLY A 117 -1.74 -5.87 -7.03
N ILE A 118 -2.04 -5.05 -6.03
CA ILE A 118 -1.02 -4.40 -5.20
C ILE A 118 -0.65 -5.40 -4.09
N VAL A 119 0.63 -5.77 -4.00
CA VAL A 119 1.08 -6.84 -3.09
C VAL A 119 0.73 -6.52 -1.64
N GLY A 120 0.04 -7.47 -0.99
CA GLY A 120 -0.40 -7.40 0.40
C GLY A 120 -1.63 -6.50 0.64
N TRP A 121 -2.24 -5.94 -0.41
CA TRP A 121 -3.39 -5.04 -0.30
C TRP A 121 -4.64 -5.58 -0.98
N GLU A 122 -5.77 -5.43 -0.29
CA GLU A 122 -7.10 -5.71 -0.82
C GLU A 122 -7.87 -4.40 -1.00
N LEU A 123 -8.60 -4.28 -2.10
CA LEU A 123 -9.34 -3.08 -2.51
C LEU A 123 -10.84 -3.32 -2.31
N PHE A 124 -11.57 -2.25 -2.01
CA PHE A 124 -12.99 -2.27 -1.69
C PHE A 124 -13.68 -1.07 -2.30
N GLU A 125 -14.95 -1.25 -2.67
CA GLU A 125 -15.91 -0.15 -2.82
C GLU A 125 -16.96 -0.28 -1.72
N LEU A 126 -17.25 0.87 -1.10
CA LEU A 126 -18.19 0.99 0.00
C LEU A 126 -19.32 1.93 -0.40
N ARG A 127 -20.42 1.84 0.34
CA ARG A 127 -21.50 2.83 0.32
C ARG A 127 -22.06 2.97 1.73
N PHE A 128 -22.66 4.10 2.06
CA PHE A 128 -23.49 4.20 3.25
C PHE A 128 -24.88 3.58 3.02
N ASP A 129 -25.39 2.86 4.02
CA ASP A 129 -26.80 2.48 4.09
C ASP A 129 -27.67 3.62 4.65
N GLU A 130 -28.96 3.37 4.84
CA GLU A 130 -29.93 4.36 5.36
C GLU A 130 -29.62 4.81 6.79
N ASP A 131 -28.89 3.98 7.57
CA ASP A 131 -28.42 4.28 8.93
C ASP A 131 -27.03 4.91 8.94
N GLN A 132 -26.51 5.32 7.77
CA GLN A 132 -25.16 5.84 7.56
C GLN A 132 -24.05 4.88 7.99
N ARG A 133 -24.29 3.56 7.90
CA ARG A 133 -23.27 2.54 8.13
C ARG A 133 -22.63 2.13 6.82
N PRO A 134 -21.30 1.98 6.76
CA PRO A 134 -20.65 1.51 5.55
C PRO A 134 -21.05 0.06 5.26
N ILE A 135 -21.36 -0.23 4.01
CA ILE A 135 -21.57 -1.57 3.47
C ILE A 135 -20.56 -1.82 2.35
N VAL A 136 -20.05 -3.05 2.25
CA VAL A 136 -19.13 -3.45 1.17
C VAL A 136 -19.92 -3.81 -0.06
N LEU A 137 -19.73 -3.07 -1.16
CA LEU A 137 -20.33 -3.38 -2.46
C LEU A 137 -19.51 -4.44 -3.20
N TRP A 138 -18.17 -4.29 -3.22
CA TRP A 138 -17.25 -5.31 -3.68
C TRP A 138 -15.92 -5.23 -2.95
N ARG A 139 -15.14 -6.31 -3.05
CA ARG A 139 -13.76 -6.40 -2.58
C ARG A 139 -12.93 -7.30 -3.49
N GLY A 140 -11.63 -7.06 -3.60
CA GLY A 140 -10.76 -7.86 -4.46
C GLY A 140 -9.39 -7.24 -4.73
N ILE A 141 -8.71 -7.72 -5.77
CA ILE A 141 -7.49 -7.07 -6.32
C ILE A 141 -7.84 -5.87 -7.22
N GLY A 142 -9.10 -5.76 -7.61
CA GLY A 142 -9.71 -4.72 -8.43
C GLY A 142 -11.23 -4.93 -8.47
N PRO A 143 -11.99 -4.00 -9.07
CA PRO A 143 -13.44 -4.13 -9.21
C PRO A 143 -13.80 -5.32 -10.11
N PRO A 144 -15.05 -5.83 -10.02
CA PRO A 144 -15.59 -6.76 -11.02
C PRO A 144 -15.45 -6.20 -12.44
N SER A 145 -15.32 -7.08 -13.44
CA SER A 145 -15.18 -6.67 -14.85
C SER A 145 -16.33 -5.75 -15.29
N GLY A 146 -16.00 -4.62 -15.94
CA GLY A 146 -16.96 -3.63 -16.40
C GLY A 146 -17.36 -2.60 -15.33
N MET A 147 -16.77 -2.67 -14.13
CA MET A 147 -16.97 -1.72 -13.03
C MET A 147 -15.70 -0.90 -12.75
N GLY A 148 -14.71 -0.91 -13.66
CA GLY A 148 -13.56 -0.01 -13.61
C GLY A 148 -13.90 1.42 -14.01
N TYR A 149 -12.92 2.31 -13.88
CA TYR A 149 -13.03 3.72 -14.28
C TYR A 149 -12.74 3.87 -15.77
N ALA A 150 -13.58 4.62 -16.47
CA ALA A 150 -13.29 5.01 -17.85
C ALA A 150 -12.31 6.19 -17.86
N ALA A 151 -11.08 5.95 -18.30
CA ALA A 151 -10.07 7.00 -18.47
C ALA A 151 -9.93 7.38 -19.95
N PRO A 152 -9.93 8.68 -20.29
CA PRO A 152 -9.70 9.12 -21.66
C PRO A 152 -8.24 8.87 -22.07
N VAL A 153 -8.05 8.41 -23.31
CA VAL A 153 -6.74 8.27 -23.97
C VAL A 153 -6.83 8.80 -25.40
N ASP A 154 -5.69 9.08 -26.02
CA ASP A 154 -5.67 9.48 -27.43
C ASP A 154 -6.31 8.39 -28.30
N GLY A 155 -7.46 8.72 -28.90
CA GLY A 155 -8.22 7.81 -29.76
C GLY A 155 -9.26 6.93 -29.05
N GLY A 156 -9.57 7.14 -27.77
CA GLY A 156 -10.65 6.40 -27.11
C GLY A 156 -10.73 6.54 -25.59
N THR A 157 -11.27 5.50 -24.94
CA THR A 157 -11.26 5.34 -23.48
C THR A 157 -10.70 3.97 -23.14
N VAL A 158 -9.99 3.87 -22.03
CA VAL A 158 -9.53 2.60 -21.44
C VAL A 158 -10.20 2.41 -20.09
N GLU A 159 -10.52 1.17 -19.75
CA GLU A 159 -10.92 0.82 -18.39
C GLU A 159 -9.66 0.75 -17.52
N LEU A 160 -9.57 1.63 -16.53
CA LEU A 160 -8.57 1.58 -15.46
C LEU A 160 -9.20 0.98 -14.21
N VAL A 161 -8.45 0.15 -13.51
CA VAL A 161 -8.83 -0.37 -12.20
C VAL A 161 -7.95 0.25 -11.11
N CYS A 162 -8.44 0.25 -9.86
CA CYS A 162 -7.74 0.84 -8.72
C CYS A 162 -6.27 0.37 -8.61
N SER A 163 -5.98 -0.91 -8.91
CA SER A 163 -4.62 -1.44 -8.88
C SER A 163 -3.67 -0.83 -9.91
N ASP A 164 -4.16 -0.33 -11.05
CA ASP A 164 -3.31 0.21 -12.11
C ASP A 164 -2.52 1.43 -11.65
N CYS A 165 -3.17 2.36 -10.95
CA CYS A 165 -2.52 3.55 -10.41
C CYS A 165 -1.72 3.22 -9.14
N HIS A 166 -2.26 2.37 -8.27
CA HIS A 166 -1.62 2.08 -6.99
C HIS A 166 -0.36 1.22 -7.13
N ASN A 167 -0.27 0.33 -8.12
CA ASN A 167 0.96 -0.41 -8.41
C ASN A 167 2.15 0.50 -8.76
N ALA A 168 1.89 1.67 -9.36
CA ALA A 168 2.93 2.65 -9.64
C ALA A 168 3.47 3.33 -8.37
N ALA A 169 2.75 3.28 -7.25
CA ALA A 169 3.13 3.88 -5.97
C ALA A 169 4.04 2.98 -5.10
N TRP A 170 4.88 2.15 -5.72
CA TRP A 170 5.69 1.14 -5.03
C TRP A 170 6.66 1.72 -3.98
N MET A 171 7.10 2.98 -4.15
CA MET A 171 7.94 3.69 -3.17
C MET A 171 7.21 4.01 -1.86
N ASN A 172 5.87 4.01 -1.87
CA ASN A 172 5.04 4.24 -0.70
C ASN A 172 4.10 3.05 -0.46
N ASP A 173 4.59 1.83 -0.74
CA ASP A 173 3.87 0.57 -0.51
C ASP A 173 2.46 0.56 -1.11
N GLY A 174 2.31 1.14 -2.31
CA GLY A 174 1.05 1.17 -3.04
C GLY A 174 0.09 2.30 -2.65
N VAL A 175 0.46 3.19 -1.72
CA VAL A 175 -0.39 4.31 -1.27
C VAL A 175 -0.01 5.60 -1.99
N LEU A 176 -0.99 6.22 -2.68
CA LEU A 176 -0.76 7.39 -3.55
C LEU A 176 -0.74 8.75 -2.82
N ASN A 177 -1.17 8.82 -1.56
CA ASN A 177 -1.30 10.08 -0.82
C ASN A 177 0.02 10.50 -0.12
N GLU A 178 0.43 11.75 -0.34
CA GLU A 178 1.62 12.34 0.27
C GLU A 178 1.52 12.53 1.79
N HIS A 179 0.32 12.74 2.32
CA HIS A 179 0.10 12.92 3.76
C HIS A 179 0.34 11.64 4.56
N THR A 180 0.22 10.48 3.91
CA THR A 180 0.46 9.15 4.48
C THR A 180 1.82 8.58 4.08
N ARG A 181 2.76 9.41 3.60
CA ARG A 181 4.04 8.92 3.09
C ARG A 181 4.87 8.26 4.19
N LEU A 182 5.34 7.04 3.93
CA LEU A 182 6.31 6.33 4.76
C LEU A 182 7.61 7.15 4.83
N ARG A 183 8.10 7.38 6.04
CA ARG A 183 9.34 8.14 6.31
C ARG A 183 10.33 7.18 6.94
N TYR A 184 11.25 6.68 6.12
CA TYR A 184 12.32 5.76 6.49
C TYR A 184 13.69 6.34 6.09
#